data_AF-A0A3T0RT41-F1
#
_entry.id   AF-A0A3T0RT41-F1
#
_cell.length_a   1.000
_cell.length_b   1.000
_cell.length_c   1.000
_cell.angle_alpha   90.00
_cell.angle_beta   90.00
_cell.angle_gamma   90.00
#
_symmetry.space_group_name_H-M   'P 1'
#
loop_
_entity.id
_entity.type
_entity.pdbx_description
1 polymer ?
#
loop_
_entity_poly.entity_id
_entity_poly.type
_entity_poly.pdbx_seq_one_letter_code
_entity_poly.pdbx_strand_id
1 'polypeptide(L)'
;MRTFLTILFIICVLSLATDQVFARDLVDAAQSAQSVFNRIGIAAISIGITLGGILFAVGAAQVGRMLLISGVIGAVAILGAPAIVNLLGRVFGASI
;
A
#
# COMPACT_ATOMS: atom_id res chain seq x y z
N MET A 1 -23.62 -32.71 31.01
CA MET A 1 -23.53 -32.61 29.53
C MET A 1 -23.86 -31.22 28.99
N ARG A 2 -24.98 -30.59 29.37
CA ARG A 2 -25.34 -29.24 28.87
C ARG A 2 -24.29 -28.15 29.15
N THR A 3 -23.68 -28.15 30.34
CA THR A 3 -22.62 -27.21 30.74
C THR A 3 -21.31 -27.39 29.98
N PHE A 4 -20.98 -28.62 29.58
CA PHE A 4 -19.76 -28.91 28.81
C PHE A 4 -19.89 -28.42 27.35
N LEU A 5 -21.07 -28.58 26.77
CA LEU A 5 -21.41 -28.08 25.43
C LEU A 5 -21.39 -26.55 25.35
N THR A 6 -21.87 -25.84 26.38
CA THR A 6 -21.83 -24.38 26.42
C THR A 6 -20.41 -23.83 26.52
N ILE A 7 -19.51 -24.50 27.26
CA ILE A 7 -18.11 -24.08 27.37
C ILE A 7 -17.39 -24.25 26.03
N LEU A 8 -17.62 -25.38 25.34
CA LEU A 8 -17.01 -25.66 24.04
C LEU A 8 -17.48 -24.68 22.96
N PHE A 9 -18.77 -24.29 22.98
CA PHE A 9 -19.31 -23.28 22.08
C PHE A 9 -18.68 -21.90 22.30
N ILE A 10 -18.50 -21.49 23.56
CA ILE A 10 -17.87 -20.21 23.91
C ILE A 10 -16.41 -20.17 23.42
N ILE A 11 -15.65 -21.26 23.61
CA ILE A 11 -14.25 -21.35 23.15
C ILE A 11 -14.17 -21.24 21.61
N CYS A 12 -15.08 -21.87 20.88
CA CYS A 12 -15.10 -21.85 19.42
C CYS A 12 -15.47 -20.45 18.87
N VAL A 13 -16.40 -19.74 19.52
CA VAL A 13 -16.73 -18.36 19.17
C VAL A 13 -15.57 -17.41 19.49
N LEU A 14 -14.89 -17.61 20.63
CA LEU A 14 -13.70 -16.84 21.00
C LEU A 14 -12.56 -17.05 19.99
N SER A 15 -12.31 -18.28 19.55
CA SER A 15 -11.25 -18.55 18.56
C SER A 15 -11.53 -17.91 17.21
N LEU A 16 -12.78 -18.00 16.71
CA LEU A 16 -13.20 -17.35 15.46
C LEU A 16 -13.14 -15.81 15.55
N ALA A 17 -13.48 -15.24 16.71
CA ALA A 17 -13.45 -13.80 16.91
C ALA A 17 -12.01 -13.24 16.91
N THR A 18 -11.04 -13.98 17.45
CA THR A 18 -9.63 -13.55 17.43
C THR A 18 -9.09 -13.39 16.01
N ASP A 19 -9.35 -14.35 15.11
CA ASP A 19 -8.87 -14.27 13.72
C ASP A 19 -9.43 -13.05 12.97
N GLN A 20 -10.71 -12.72 13.19
CA GLN A 20 -11.34 -11.54 12.57
C GLN A 20 -10.79 -10.22 13.10
N VAL A 21 -10.46 -10.14 14.40
CA VAL A 21 -9.89 -8.92 15.00
C VAL A 21 -8.49 -8.67 14.46
N PHE A 22 -7.62 -9.70 14.42
CA PHE A 22 -6.28 -9.55 13.85
C PHE A 22 -6.30 -9.22 12.36
N ALA A 23 -7.22 -9.83 11.59
CA ALA A 23 -7.39 -9.51 10.17
C ALA A 23 -7.82 -8.06 9.95
N ARG A 24 -8.73 -7.53 10.79
CA ARG A 24 -9.20 -6.14 10.70
C ARG A 24 -8.10 -5.15 11.07
N ASP A 25 -7.37 -5.40 12.15
CA ASP A 25 -6.27 -4.53 12.59
C ASP A 25 -5.14 -4.49 11.54
N LEU A 26 -4.86 -5.62 10.87
CA LEU A 26 -3.90 -5.67 9.76
C LEU A 26 -4.37 -4.86 8.55
N VAL A 27 -5.66 -4.88 8.22
CA VAL A 27 -6.23 -4.09 7.13
C VAL A 27 -6.17 -2.59 7.45
N ASP A 28 -6.56 -2.19 8.67
CA ASP A 28 -6.50 -0.80 9.10
C ASP A 28 -5.04 -0.28 9.14
N ALA A 29 -4.10 -1.10 9.62
CA ALA A 29 -2.68 -0.79 9.59
C ALA A 29 -2.13 -0.68 8.15
N ALA A 30 -2.56 -1.56 7.24
CA ALA A 30 -2.17 -1.50 5.84
C ALA A 30 -2.73 -0.26 5.13
N GLN A 31 -3.98 0.12 5.39
CA GLN A 31 -4.59 1.33 4.83
C GLN A 31 -3.91 2.60 5.35
N SER A 32 -3.63 2.63 6.65
CA SER A 32 -2.84 3.68 7.30
C SER A 32 -1.47 3.84 6.63
N ALA A 33 -0.72 2.74 6.54
CA ALA A 33 0.62 2.73 5.95
C ALA A 33 0.58 3.16 4.47
N GLN A 34 -0.40 2.70 3.69
CA GLN A 34 -0.56 3.07 2.28
C GLN A 34 -0.81 4.58 2.12
N SER A 35 -1.62 5.19 2.99
CA SER A 35 -1.92 6.63 2.92
C SER A 35 -0.67 7.48 3.17
N VAL A 36 0.15 7.09 4.14
CA VAL A 36 1.42 7.75 4.47
C VAL A 36 2.44 7.53 3.37
N PHE A 37 2.56 6.30 2.87
CA PHE A 37 3.47 5.94 1.79
C PHE A 37 3.13 6.68 0.49
N ASN A 38 1.85 6.80 0.14
CA ASN A 38 1.42 7.59 -1.02
C ASN A 38 1.81 9.06 -0.87
N ARG A 39 1.60 9.67 0.31
CA ARG A 39 1.96 11.08 0.54
C ARG A 39 3.47 11.31 0.40
N ILE A 40 4.27 10.47 1.06
CA ILE A 40 5.73 10.57 1.02
C ILE A 40 6.24 10.28 -0.40
N GLY A 41 5.71 9.24 -1.04
CA GLY A 41 6.08 8.84 -2.39
C GLY A 41 5.80 9.93 -3.41
N ILE A 42 4.60 10.52 -3.40
CA ILE A 42 4.23 11.63 -4.30
C ILE A 42 5.14 12.83 -4.09
N ALA A 43 5.46 13.18 -2.83
CA ALA A 43 6.38 14.28 -2.53
C ALA A 43 7.80 14.00 -3.03
N ALA A 44 8.31 12.78 -2.85
CA ALA A 44 9.64 12.40 -3.33
C ALA A 44 9.72 12.42 -4.88
N ILE A 45 8.68 11.93 -5.55
CA ILE A 45 8.58 11.95 -7.02
C ILE A 45 8.55 13.39 -7.54
N SER A 46 7.73 14.26 -6.94
CA SER A 46 7.61 15.65 -7.39
C SER A 46 8.93 16.42 -7.26
N ILE A 47 9.64 16.22 -6.15
CA ILE A 47 10.98 16.81 -5.94
C ILE A 47 11.97 16.25 -6.97
N GLY A 48 12.01 14.93 -7.16
CA GLY A 48 12.92 14.28 -8.09
C GLY A 48 12.72 14.73 -9.54
N ILE A 49 11.47 14.80 -10.01
CA ILE A 49 11.16 15.28 -11.37
C ILE A 49 11.51 16.76 -11.52
N THR A 50 11.20 17.59 -10.52
CA THR A 50 11.50 19.03 -10.56
C THR A 50 13.01 19.28 -10.61
N LEU A 51 13.78 18.61 -9.76
CA LEU A 51 15.26 18.69 -9.78
C LEU A 51 15.85 18.13 -11.08
N GLY A 52 15.32 17.01 -11.58
CA GLY A 52 15.72 16.45 -12.87
C GLY A 52 15.49 17.40 -14.04
N GLY A 53 14.36 18.12 -14.03
CA GLY A 53 14.02 19.14 -15.02
C GLY A 53 14.95 20.36 -14.95
N ILE A 54 15.25 20.84 -13.73
CA ILE A 54 16.21 21.94 -13.53
C ILE A 54 17.61 21.53 -14.03
N LEU A 55 18.10 20.35 -13.65
CA LEU A 55 19.39 19.84 -14.09
C LEU A 55 19.47 19.67 -15.61
N PHE A 56 18.38 19.22 -16.23
CA PHE A 56 18.29 19.13 -17.68
C PHE A 56 18.37 20.52 -18.35
N ALA A 57 17.70 21.52 -17.79
CA ALA A 57 17.69 22.89 -18.31
C ALA A 57 19.02 23.62 -18.13
N VAL A 58 19.80 23.32 -17.08
CA VAL A 58 21.10 23.96 -16.77
C VAL A 58 22.27 23.33 -17.54
N GLY A 59 22.01 22.35 -18.41
CA GLY A 59 23.03 21.74 -19.28
C GLY A 59 23.62 20.43 -18.75
N ALA A 60 23.20 19.95 -17.58
CA ALA A 60 23.51 18.61 -17.08
C ALA A 60 22.56 17.55 -17.68
N ALA A 61 22.42 17.55 -19.02
CA ALA A 61 21.38 16.80 -19.73
C ALA A 61 21.41 15.29 -19.48
N GLN A 62 22.60 14.69 -19.30
CA GLN A 62 22.73 13.26 -19.00
C GLN A 62 22.22 12.90 -17.60
N VAL A 63 22.60 13.70 -16.60
CA VAL A 63 22.16 13.51 -15.20
C VAL A 63 20.68 13.82 -15.07
N GLY A 64 20.21 14.93 -15.66
CA GLY A 64 18.81 15.32 -15.67
C GLY A 64 17.93 14.25 -16.33
N ARG A 65 18.32 13.70 -17.49
CA ARG A 65 17.56 12.64 -18.15
C ARG A 65 17.54 11.34 -17.34
N MET A 66 18.66 10.98 -16.72
CA MET A 66 18.72 9.80 -15.83
C MET A 66 17.78 9.95 -14.63
N LEU A 67 17.74 11.14 -14.02
CA LEU A 67 16.91 11.45 -12.86
C LEU A 67 15.42 11.55 -13.20
N LEU A 68 15.09 12.05 -14.40
CA LEU A 68 13.72 12.06 -14.92
C LEU A 68 13.23 10.64 -15.22
N ILE A 69 14.06 9.78 -15.82
CA ILE A 69 13.71 8.39 -16.09
C ILE A 69 13.49 7.62 -14.76
N SER A 70 14.38 7.78 -13.79
CA SER A 70 14.21 7.14 -12.48
C SER A 70 12.99 7.69 -11.73
N GLY A 71 12.70 8.99 -11.86
CA GLY A 71 11.49 9.63 -11.32
C GLY A 71 10.20 9.07 -11.91
N VAL A 72 10.15 8.85 -13.23
CA VAL A 72 8.99 8.25 -13.92
C VAL A 72 8.80 6.79 -13.51
N ILE A 73 9.88 6.00 -13.41
CA ILE A 73 9.79 4.60 -12.94
C ILE A 73 9.28 4.55 -11.50
N GLY A 74 9.81 5.42 -10.62
CA GLY A 74 9.32 5.56 -9.24
C GLY A 74 7.84 5.96 -9.17
N ALA A 75 7.41 6.86 -10.06
CA ALA A 75 6.00 7.25 -10.17
C ALA A 75 5.10 6.08 -10.55
N VAL A 76 5.49 5.28 -11.54
CA VAL A 76 4.74 4.10 -11.96
C VAL A 76 4.71 3.04 -10.86
N ALA A 77 5.79 2.85 -10.11
CA ALA A 77 5.81 1.89 -9.00
C ALA A 77 4.89 2.31 -7.85
N ILE A 78 4.96 3.58 -7.42
CA ILE A 78 4.21 4.09 -6.26
C ILE A 78 2.72 4.27 -6.60
N LEU A 79 2.40 4.77 -7.79
CA LEU A 79 1.01 5.00 -8.23
C LEU A 79 0.38 3.75 -8.86
N GLY A 80 1.18 2.86 -9.45
CA GLY A 80 0.72 1.62 -10.06
C GLY A 80 0.46 0.49 -9.06
N ALA A 81 1.21 0.42 -7.96
CA ALA A 81 0.99 -0.58 -6.90
C ALA A 81 -0.47 -0.60 -6.38
N PRO A 82 -1.08 0.53 -5.95
CA PRO A 82 -2.48 0.53 -5.50
C PRO A 82 -3.47 0.19 -6.63
N ALA A 83 -3.15 0.55 -7.88
CA ALA A 83 -3.99 0.18 -9.03
C ALA A 83 -3.99 -1.34 -9.27
N ILE A 84 -2.82 -1.98 -9.17
CA ILE A 84 -2.68 -3.44 -9.31
C ILE A 84 -3.36 -4.17 -8.15
N VAL A 85 -3.19 -3.69 -6.91
CA VAL A 85 -3.84 -4.28 -5.73
C VAL A 85 -5.37 -4.18 -5.84
N ASN A 86 -5.91 -3.05 -6.30
CA ASN A 86 -7.35 -2.92 -6.56
C ASN A 86 -7.84 -3.86 -7.67
N LEU A 87 -7.03 -4.08 -8.70
CA LEU A 87 -7.37 -4.98 -9.80
C LEU A 87 -7.37 -6.43 -9.33
N LEU A 88 -6.37 -6.83 -8.53
CA LEU A 88 -6.32 -8.14 -7.88
C LEU A 88 -7.48 -8.33 -6.90
N GLY A 89 -7.80 -7.34 -6.07
CA GLY A 89 -8.95 -7.39 -5.17
C GLY A 89 -10.27 -7.63 -5.92
N ARG A 90 -10.46 -6.95 -7.06
CA ARG A 90 -11.62 -7.15 -7.94
C ARG A 90 -11.65 -8.54 -8.60
N VAL A 91 -10.51 -9.05 -9.03
CA VAL A 91 -10.41 -10.37 -9.71
C VAL A 91 -10.59 -11.53 -8.73
N PHE A 92 -10.05 -11.42 -7.51
CA PHE A 92 -10.12 -12.47 -6.49
C PHE A 92 -11.32 -12.33 -5.54
N GLY A 93 -12.23 -11.38 -5.79
CA GLY A 93 -13.45 -11.21 -4.99
C GLY A 93 -13.21 -10.72 -3.56
N ALA A 94 -12.00 -10.24 -3.25
CA ALA A 94 -11.73 -9.55 -1.99
C ALA A 94 -12.34 -8.15 -2.10
N SER A 95 -13.57 -8.02 -1.58
CA SER A 95 -14.13 -6.71 -1.26
C SER A 95 -13.24 -6.07 -0.20
N ILE A 96 -12.39 -5.15 -0.64
CA ILE A 96 -11.77 -4.15 0.23
C ILE A 96 -12.88 -3.23 0.72
#